data_AF-A0A523GIT1-F1
#
_entry.id   AF-A0A523GIT1-F1
#
_cell.length_a   1.000
_cell.length_b   1.000
_cell.length_c   1.000
_cell.angle_alpha   90.00
_cell.angle_beta   90.00
_cell.angle_gamma   90.00
#
_symmetry.space_group_name_H-M   'P 1'
#
loop_
_entity.id
_entity.type
_entity.pdbx_description
1 polymer ?
#
loop_
_entity_poly.entity_id
_entity_poly.type
_entity_poly.pdbx_seq_one_letter_code
_entity_poly.pdbx_strand_id
1 'polypeptide(L)' 'MKTLKCDLCEVTAEGETFEEWMKALYPHYAEAHPEIMNDPAKSEEDREKWMAENKVRFEAA' A
#
# COMPACT_ATOMS: atom_id res chain seq x y z
N MET A 1 -6.45 13.00 -9.24
CA MET A 1 -6.89 11.68 -8.76
C MET A 1 -6.14 10.62 -9.54
N LYS A 2 -5.46 9.70 -8.85
CA LYS A 2 -4.75 8.56 -9.45
C LYS A 2 -5.42 7.26 -9.01
N THR A 3 -5.39 6.27 -9.90
CA THR A 3 -5.90 4.91 -9.65
C THR A 3 -4.74 3.94 -9.85
N LEU A 4 -4.36 3.20 -8.80
CA LEU A 4 -3.27 2.23 -8.87
C LEU A 4 -3.72 0.87 -8.36
N LYS A 5 -3.17 -0.17 -8.98
CA LYS A 5 -3.31 -1.55 -8.49
C LYS A 5 -2.45 -1.78 -7.24
N CYS A 6 -2.93 -2.64 -6.36
CA CYS A 6 -2.13 -3.32 -5.35
C CYS A 6 -0.87 -3.95 -6.01
N ASP A 7 0.25 -3.98 -5.29
CA ASP A 7 1.49 -4.65 -5.74
C ASP A 7 1.39 -6.17 -5.72
N LEU A 8 0.43 -6.72 -4.99
CA LEU A 8 0.29 -8.17 -4.78
C LEU A 8 -0.87 -8.78 -5.57
N CYS A 9 -1.83 -7.96 -6.03
CA CYS A 9 -3.00 -8.44 -6.76
C CYS A 9 -3.62 -7.36 -7.66
N GLU A 10 -4.75 -7.67 -8.30
CA GLU A 10 -5.37 -6.79 -9.29
C GLU A 10 -6.32 -5.72 -8.72
N VAL A 11 -6.58 -5.73 -7.41
CA VAL A 11 -7.45 -4.73 -6.76
C VAL A 11 -6.85 -3.34 -6.92
N THR A 12 -7.69 -2.37 -7.28
CA THR A 12 -7.30 -0.97 -7.42
C THR A 12 -7.77 -0.13 -6.24
N ALA A 13 -6.95 0.84 -5.86
CA ALA A 13 -7.31 1.91 -4.95
C ALA A 13 -7.11 3.27 -5.62
N GLU A 14 -7.90 4.26 -5.19
CA GLU A 14 -7.91 5.61 -5.74
C GLU A 14 -7.64 6.66 -4.67
N GLY A 15 -7.00 7.76 -5.05
CA GLY A 15 -6.78 8.91 -4.16
C GLY A 15 -6.29 10.15 -4.91
N GLU A 16 -6.54 11.34 -4.37
CA GLU A 16 -6.00 12.58 -4.94
C GLU A 16 -4.56 12.81 -4.48
N THR A 17 -4.27 12.45 -3.23
CA THR A 17 -2.95 12.46 -2.62
C THR A 17 -2.48 11.05 -2.27
N PHE A 18 -1.18 10.89 -2.00
CA PHE A 18 -0.62 9.62 -1.55
C PHE A 18 -1.26 9.13 -0.25
N GLU A 19 -1.54 10.04 0.69
CA GLU A 19 -2.12 9.71 1.99
C GLU A 19 -3.57 9.19 1.85
N GLU A 20 -4.38 9.83 1.01
CA GLU A 20 -5.74 9.37 0.71
C GLU A 20 -5.73 8.02 -0.02
N TRP A 21 -4.82 7.85 -0.98
CA TRP A 21 -4.68 6.59 -1.71
C TRP A 21 -4.22 5.45 -0.77
N MET A 22 -3.26 5.71 0.11
CA MET A 22 -2.82 4.75 1.13
C MET A 22 -3.96 4.38 2.08
N LYS A 23 -4.74 5.37 2.52
CA LYS A 23 -5.92 5.15 3.36
C LYS A 23 -6.99 4.30 2.65
N ALA A 24 -7.14 4.44 1.33
CA ALA A 24 -8.04 3.62 0.53
C ALA A 24 -7.49 2.20 0.29
N LEU A 25 -6.17 2.05 0.15
CA LEU A 25 -5.50 0.77 -0.09
C LEU A 25 -5.36 -0.07 1.19
N TYR A 26 -5.19 0.57 2.35
CA TYR A 26 -4.89 -0.10 3.61
C TYR A 26 -5.94 -1.14 4.05
N PRO A 27 -7.26 -0.88 3.98
CA PRO A 27 -8.27 -1.89 4.31
C PRO A 27 -8.16 -3.16 3.45
N HIS A 28 -7.81 -3.00 2.16
CA HIS A 28 -7.60 -4.14 1.27
C HIS A 28 -6.42 -5.00 1.74
N TYR A 29 -5.30 -4.38 2.13
CA TYR A 29 -4.16 -5.10 2.69
C TYR A 29 -4.50 -5.83 4.00
N ALA A 30 -5.28 -5.20 4.88
CA ALA A 30 -5.68 -5.82 6.14
C ALA A 30 -6.60 -7.04 5.96
N GLU A 31 -7.44 -7.06 4.92
CA GLU A 31 -8.40 -8.14 4.68
C GLU A 31 -7.85 -9.23 3.75
N ALA A 32 -7.22 -8.84 2.63
CA ALA A 32 -6.79 -9.77 1.58
C ALA A 32 -5.33 -10.22 1.72
N HIS A 33 -4.50 -9.42 2.40
CA HIS A 33 -3.07 -9.68 2.62
C HIS A 33 -2.68 -9.58 4.12
N PRO A 34 -3.46 -10.19 5.04
CA PRO A 34 -3.21 -10.06 6.49
C PRO A 34 -1.84 -10.61 6.89
N GLU A 35 -1.27 -11.52 6.12
CA GLU A 35 0.08 -12.04 6.30
C GLU A 35 1.16 -10.96 6.14
N ILE A 36 0.94 -9.95 5.30
CA ILE A 36 1.88 -8.84 5.11
C ILE A 36 1.76 -7.83 6.26
N MET A 37 0.53 -7.62 6.75
CA MET A 37 0.23 -6.66 7.81
C MET A 37 0.59 -7.17 9.21
N ASN A 38 0.52 -8.50 9.42
CA ASN A 38 0.75 -9.12 10.71
C ASN A 38 2.05 -9.95 10.77
N ASP A 39 2.94 -9.83 9.78
CA ASP A 39 4.20 -10.57 9.76
C ASP A 39 5.08 -10.17 10.95
N PRO A 40 5.30 -11.06 11.93
CA PRO A 40 6.13 -10.76 13.09
C PRO A 40 7.62 -10.66 12.73
N ALA A 41 8.03 -11.12 11.54
CA ALA A 41 9.39 -10.97 11.05
C ALA A 41 9.67 -9.58 10.46
N LYS A 42 8.63 -8.80 10.14
CA LYS A 42 8.81 -7.46 9.59
C LYS A 42 9.16 -6.46 10.68
N SER A 43 10.30 -5.83 10.47
CA SER A 43 10.79 -4.74 11.31
C SER A 43 10.07 -3.43 10.99
N GLU A 44 10.30 -2.42 11.83
CA GLU A 44 9.87 -1.07 11.53
C GLU A 44 10.50 -0.53 10.23
N GLU A 45 11.75 -0.89 9.95
CA GLU A 45 12.45 -0.55 8.71
C GLU A 45 11.75 -1.14 7.47
N ASP A 46 11.25 -2.37 7.55
CA ASP A 46 10.49 -3.00 6.46
C ASP A 46 9.18 -2.25 6.18
N ARG A 47 8.53 -1.73 7.24
CA ARG A 47 7.32 -0.92 7.12
C ARG A 47 7.64 0.44 6.48
N GLU A 48 8.72 1.09 6.88
CA GLU A 48 9.16 2.36 6.29
C GLU A 48 9.53 2.20 4.81
N LYS A 49 10.24 1.12 4.48
CA LYS A 49 10.57 0.77 3.10
C LYS A 49 9.32 0.54 2.26
N TRP A 50 8.35 -0.22 2.77
CA TRP A 50 7.08 -0.44 2.08
C TRP A 50 6.32 0.88 1.83
N MET A 51 6.31 1.79 2.81
CA MET A 51 5.72 3.13 2.63
C MET A 51 6.44 3.94 1.55
N ALA A 52 7.78 3.93 1.54
CA ALA A 52 8.58 4.63 0.56
C ALA A 52 8.40 4.08 -0.86
N GLU A 53 8.40 2.76 -1.03
CA GLU A 53 8.17 2.09 -2.31
C GLU A 53 6.77 2.39 -2.86
N ASN A 54 5.75 2.34 -2.00
CA ASN A 54 4.38 2.70 -2.38
C ASN A 54 4.26 4.19 -2.76
N LYS A 55 5.00 5.08 -2.10
CA LYS A 55 5.03 6.50 -2.46
C LYS A 55 5.63 6.72 -3.84
N VAL A 56 6.76 6.08 -4.13
CA VAL A 56 7.40 6.13 -5.46
C VAL A 56 6.45 5.60 -6.54
N ARG A 57 5.76 4.49 -6.28
CA ARG A 57 4.77 3.92 -7.20
C ARG A 57 3.61 4.90 -7.45
N PHE A 58 3.06 5.50 -6.40
CA PHE A 58 2.00 6.49 -6.52
C PHE A 58 2.43 7.73 -7.31
N GLU A 59 3.65 8.21 -7.11
CA GLU A 59 4.18 9.36 -7.83
C GLU A 59 4.41 9.07 -9.33
N ALA A 60 4.81 7.85 -9.68
CA ALA A 60 5.12 7.43 -11.05
C ALA A 60 3.90 7.10 -11.93
N ALA A 61 2.74 6.80 -11.33
CA ALA A 61 1.49 6.53 -12.04
C ALA A 61 0.75 7.81 -12.44
#